data_AF-A0A967M2Z3-F1
#
_entry.id   AF-A0A967M2Z3-F1
#
_cell.length_a   1.000
_cell.length_b   1.000
_cell.length_c   1.000
_cell.angle_alpha   90.00
_cell.angle_beta   90.00
_cell.angle_gamma   90.00
#
_symmetry.space_group_name_H-M   'P 1'
#
loop_
_entity.id
_entity.type
_entity.pdbx_description
1 polymer ?
#
loop_
_entity_poly.entity_id
_entity_poly.type
_entity_poly.pdbx_seq_one_letter_code
_entity_poly.pdbx_strand_id
1 'polypeptide(L)'
;TTNFVQNVNLVRALEGELARTISSISNVENARVHLVMPRQRLFTREQEEPTASVVLKMRGNNRLNSNQVLAIQHLVAAAVPGLKPIKVSVIDSQGNLLARSAQEAVDGG
;
A
#
# COMPACT_ATOMS: atom_id res chain seq x y z
N THR A 1 -1.33 -27.01 9.48
CA THR A 1 -1.36 -25.54 9.30
C THR A 1 -2.58 -25.18 8.48
N THR A 2 -3.44 -24.30 8.98
CA THR A 2 -4.66 -23.87 8.28
C THR A 2 -4.32 -22.88 7.16
N ASN A 3 -5.14 -22.84 6.09
CA ASN A 3 -5.01 -21.93 4.95
C ASN A 3 -4.92 -20.44 5.38
N PHE A 4 -5.58 -20.11 6.49
CA PHE A 4 -5.52 -18.78 7.12
C PHE A 4 -4.10 -18.40 7.59
N VAL A 5 -3.38 -19.29 8.27
CA VAL A 5 -2.02 -19.00 8.76
C VAL A 5 -1.03 -18.82 7.61
N GLN A 6 -1.19 -19.60 6.52
CA GLN A 6 -0.39 -19.42 5.31
C GLN A 6 -0.64 -18.06 4.66
N ASN A 7 -1.92 -17.64 4.58
CA ASN A 7 -2.30 -16.34 4.01
C ASN A 7 -1.72 -15.17 4.83
N VAL A 8 -1.83 -15.21 6.16
CA VAL A 8 -1.27 -14.16 7.04
C VAL A 8 0.25 -14.06 6.90
N ASN A 9 0.96 -15.18 6.83
CA ASN A 9 2.41 -15.17 6.63
C ASN A 9 2.81 -14.62 5.25
N LEU A 10 2.04 -14.95 4.21
CA LEU A 10 2.25 -14.40 2.87
C LEU A 10 2.08 -12.87 2.86
N VAL A 11 1.00 -12.34 3.47
CA VAL A 11 0.77 -10.89 3.56
C VAL A 11 1.92 -10.20 4.25
N ARG A 12 2.32 -10.70 5.43
CA ARG A 12 3.43 -10.10 6.18
C ARG A 12 4.75 -10.13 5.42
N ALA A 13 4.99 -11.20 4.66
CA ALA A 13 6.18 -11.30 3.81
C ALA A 13 6.16 -10.24 2.71
N LEU A 14 5.03 -10.08 2.01
CA LEU A 14 4.84 -9.07 0.96
C LEU A 14 4.98 -7.64 1.51
N GLU A 15 4.34 -7.33 2.63
CA GLU A 15 4.45 -6.04 3.31
C GLU A 15 5.92 -5.72 3.64
N GLY A 16 6.65 -6.70 4.20
CA GLY A 16 8.06 -6.54 4.52
C GLY A 16 8.96 -6.35 3.30
N GLU A 17 8.69 -7.07 2.21
CA GLU A 17 9.44 -6.93 0.96
C GLU A 17 9.19 -5.58 0.29
N LEU A 18 7.93 -5.18 0.18
CA LEU A 18 7.55 -3.87 -0.35
C LEU A 18 8.17 -2.73 0.46
N ALA A 19 8.13 -2.84 1.80
CA ALA A 19 8.78 -1.87 2.68
C ALA A 19 10.29 -1.75 2.42
N ARG A 20 11.00 -2.86 2.23
CA ARG A 20 12.44 -2.85 1.91
C ARG A 20 12.71 -2.22 0.55
N THR A 21 11.92 -2.58 -0.47
CA THR A 21 12.06 -2.03 -1.82
C THR A 21 11.80 -0.52 -1.84
N ILE A 22 10.74 -0.05 -1.21
CA ILE A 22 10.43 1.40 -1.15
C ILE A 22 11.49 2.17 -0.36
N SER A 23 12.04 1.57 0.71
CA SER A 23 13.12 2.19 1.49
C SER A 23 14.45 2.31 0.73
N SER A 24 14.61 1.59 -0.39
CA SER A 24 15.80 1.72 -1.26
C SER A 24 15.80 3.00 -2.10
N ILE A 25 14.67 3.71 -2.17
CA ILE A 25 14.55 5.00 -2.86
C ILE A 25 15.33 6.06 -2.09
N SER A 26 16.21 6.80 -2.76
CA SER A 26 17.20 7.71 -2.13
C SER A 26 16.64 8.69 -1.08
N ASN A 27 15.40 9.14 -1.27
CA ASN A 27 14.76 10.14 -0.41
C ASN A 27 14.00 9.53 0.78
N VAL A 28 13.86 8.20 0.82
CA VAL A 28 13.13 7.47 1.85
C VAL A 28 14.12 6.97 2.90
N GLU A 29 13.88 7.29 4.17
CA GLU A 29 14.62 6.75 5.31
C GLU A 29 14.03 5.42 5.76
N ASN A 30 12.69 5.34 5.80
CA ASN A 30 11.97 4.14 6.19
C ASN A 30 10.61 4.10 5.51
N ALA A 31 10.14 2.91 5.16
CA ALA A 31 8.79 2.69 4.67
C ALA A 31 8.08 1.62 5.51
N ARG A 32 6.78 1.82 5.73
CA ARG A 32 5.87 0.80 6.26
C ARG A 32 4.74 0.60 5.27
N VAL A 33 4.39 -0.64 5.00
CA VAL A 33 3.34 -1.01 4.07
C VAL A 33 2.32 -1.86 4.82
N HIS A 34 1.05 -1.51 4.68
CA HIS A 34 -0.07 -2.29 5.19
C HIS A 34 -0.95 -2.70 4.01
N LEU A 35 -1.16 -3.99 3.86
CA LEU A 35 -2.01 -4.58 2.82
C LEU A 35 -3.30 -5.07 3.45
N VAL A 36 -4.43 -4.65 2.89
CA VAL A 36 -5.75 -5.15 3.26
C VAL A 36 -6.20 -6.09 2.15
N MET A 37 -6.10 -7.40 2.42
CA MET A 37 -6.56 -8.43 1.49
C MET A 37 -7.98 -8.87 1.84
N PRO A 38 -8.92 -8.83 0.89
CA PRO A 38 -10.27 -9.32 1.10
C PRO A 38 -10.26 -10.82 1.35
N ARG A 39 -11.13 -11.31 2.23
CA ARG A 39 -11.33 -12.76 2.38
C ARG A 39 -12.07 -13.28 1.16
N GLN A 40 -11.56 -14.32 0.51
CA GLN A 40 -12.28 -14.99 -0.57
C GLN A 40 -13.58 -15.59 -0.01
N ARG A 41 -14.71 -14.95 -0.32
CA ARG A 41 -16.04 -15.51 -0.05
C ARG A 41 -16.48 -16.28 -1.28
N LEU A 42 -16.63 -17.60 -1.14
CA LEU A 42 -17.01 -18.51 -2.22
C LEU A 42 -18.42 -18.27 -2.80
N PHE A 43 -19.20 -17.35 -2.22
CA PHE A 43 -20.63 -17.15 -2.53
C PHE A 43 -21.05 -15.69 -2.72
N THR A 44 -20.14 -14.76 -3.00
CA THR A 44 -20.49 -13.34 -3.20
C THR A 44 -20.10 -12.88 -4.60
N ARG A 45 -21.03 -12.24 -5.32
CA ARG A 45 -20.79 -11.63 -6.65
C ARG A 45 -19.88 -10.40 -6.57
N GLU A 46 -19.90 -9.69 -5.45
CA GLU A 46 -18.97 -8.59 -5.15
C GLU A 46 -17.81 -9.11 -4.31
N GLN A 47 -16.62 -9.07 -4.92
CA GLN A 47 -15.36 -9.28 -4.24
C GLN A 47 -14.79 -7.88 -3.96
N GLU A 48 -14.61 -7.55 -2.67
CA GLU A 48 -13.94 -6.30 -2.30
C GLU A 48 -12.56 -6.25 -2.95
N GLU A 49 -12.19 -5.10 -3.52
CA GLU A 49 -10.86 -4.93 -4.08
C GLU A 49 -9.84 -4.76 -2.94
N PRO A 50 -8.63 -5.36 -3.03
CA PRO A 50 -7.60 -5.11 -2.04
C PRO A 50 -7.21 -3.63 -2.03
N THR A 51 -6.74 -3.17 -0.87
CA THR A 51 -6.24 -1.81 -0.68
C THR A 51 -4.88 -1.84 0.01
N ALA A 52 -4.14 -0.73 -0.09
CA ALA A 52 -2.85 -0.60 0.57
C ALA A 52 -2.65 0.80 1.15
N SER A 53 -1.89 0.86 2.24
CA SER A 53 -1.44 2.10 2.84
C SER A 53 0.08 2.08 3.02
N VAL A 54 0.75 3.08 2.48
CA VAL A 54 2.20 3.24 2.53
C VAL A 54 2.52 4.46 3.38
N VAL A 55 3.27 4.25 4.45
CA VAL A 55 3.77 5.30 5.33
C VAL A 55 5.25 5.48 5.10
N LEU A 56 5.65 6.70 4.78
CA LEU A 56 7.03 7.04 4.44
C LEU A 56 7.62 7.97 5.48
N LYS A 57 8.79 7.59 6.01
CA LYS A 57 9.69 8.50 6.71
C LYS A 57 10.70 9.01 5.70
N MET A 58 10.73 10.33 5.50
CA MET A 58 11.65 10.97 4.57
C MET A 58 13.00 11.24 5.22
N ARG A 59 14.07 11.20 4.43
CA ARG A 59 15.41 11.58 4.91
C ARG A 59 15.52 13.10 4.99
N GLY A 60 15.62 13.65 6.20
CA GLY A 60 15.71 15.09 6.44
C GLY A 60 14.44 15.82 5.99
N ASN A 61 14.60 16.98 5.35
CA ASN A 61 13.50 17.82 4.87
C ASN A 61 13.07 17.52 3.42
N ASN A 62 13.53 16.40 2.85
CA ASN A 62 13.20 16.02 1.49
C ASN A 62 11.72 15.65 1.35
N ARG A 63 11.15 15.93 0.19
CA ARG A 63 9.80 15.51 -0.20
C ARG A 63 9.86 14.63 -1.44
N LEU A 64 8.89 13.74 -1.58
CA LEU A 64 8.69 13.05 -2.84
C LEU A 64 8.03 13.99 -3.84
N ASN A 65 8.47 13.92 -5.09
CA ASN A 65 7.71 14.51 -6.18
C ASN A 65 6.58 13.59 -6.62
N SER A 66 5.61 14.11 -7.37
CA SER A 66 4.43 13.36 -7.81
C SER A 66 4.78 12.12 -8.62
N ASN A 67 5.85 12.14 -9.41
CA ASN A 67 6.29 10.98 -10.19
C ASN A 67 6.82 9.85 -9.29
N GLN A 68 7.53 10.18 -8.21
CA GLN A 68 7.99 9.20 -7.22
C GLN A 68 6.81 8.59 -6.45
N VAL A 69 5.83 9.41 -6.09
CA VAL A 69 4.60 8.92 -5.43
C VAL A 69 3.84 7.96 -6.36
N LEU A 70 3.67 8.33 -7.62
CA LEU A 70 3.02 7.48 -8.62
C LEU A 70 3.79 6.17 -8.82
N ALA A 71 5.11 6.22 -8.91
CA ALA A 71 5.96 5.03 -9.03
C ALA A 71 5.77 4.08 -7.83
N ILE A 72 5.66 4.61 -6.61
CA ILE A 72 5.38 3.81 -5.41
C ILE A 72 4.00 3.16 -5.49
N GLN A 73 2.96 3.89 -5.89
CA GLN A 73 1.61 3.33 -6.05
C GLN A 73 1.57 2.20 -7.08
N HIS A 74 2.24 2.38 -8.22
CA HIS A 74 2.31 1.35 -9.26
C HIS A 74 3.11 0.13 -8.82
N LEU A 75 4.22 0.32 -8.10
CA LEU A 75 5.03 -0.78 -7.58
C LEU A 75 4.25 -1.63 -6.58
N VAL A 76 3.52 -1.01 -5.67
CA VAL A 76 2.68 -1.71 -4.68
C VAL A 76 1.53 -2.44 -5.36
N ALA A 77 0.85 -1.77 -6.30
CA ALA A 77 -0.24 -2.38 -7.08
C ALA A 77 0.21 -3.60 -7.89
N ALA A 78 1.39 -3.54 -8.49
CA ALA A 78 1.93 -4.65 -9.28
C ALA A 78 2.28 -5.90 -8.42
N ALA A 79 2.58 -5.71 -7.13
CA ALA A 79 2.93 -6.80 -6.22
C ALA A 79 1.71 -7.51 -5.61
N VAL A 80 0.51 -6.95 -5.74
CA VAL A 80 -0.71 -7.47 -5.10
C VAL A 80 -1.78 -7.74 -6.17
N PRO A 81 -2.19 -9.00 -6.37
CA PRO A 81 -3.22 -9.34 -7.33
C PRO A 81 -4.53 -8.58 -7.09
N GLY A 82 -5.03 -7.89 -8.12
CA GLY A 82 -6.28 -7.14 -8.05
C GLY A 82 -6.18 -5.76 -7.39
N LEU A 83 -5.01 -5.35 -6.90
CA LEU A 83 -4.81 -4.01 -6.34
C LEU A 83 -4.61 -3.00 -7.45
N LYS A 84 -5.45 -1.96 -7.46
CA LYS A 84 -5.32 -0.83 -8.38
C LYS A 84 -4.42 0.24 -7.77
N PRO A 85 -3.56 0.93 -8.55
CA PRO A 85 -2.72 2.02 -8.02
C PRO A 85 -3.52 3.11 -7.29
N ILE A 86 -4.73 3.39 -7.77
CA ILE A 86 -5.65 4.37 -7.17
C ILE A 86 -6.22 3.94 -5.81
N LYS A 87 -6.01 2.69 -5.39
CA LYS A 87 -6.39 2.14 -4.08
C LYS A 87 -5.21 2.08 -3.11
N VAL A 88 -4.10 2.72 -3.47
CA VAL A 88 -2.89 2.84 -2.64
C VAL A 88 -2.81 4.25 -2.08
N SER A 89 -3.01 4.40 -0.77
CA SER A 89 -2.78 5.66 -0.08
C SER A 89 -1.31 5.78 0.31
N VAL A 90 -0.71 6.95 0.07
CA VAL A 90 0.69 7.24 0.44
C VAL A 90 0.70 8.45 1.36
N ILE A 91 1.27 8.29 2.55
CA ILE A 91 1.36 9.33 3.57
C ILE A 91 2.82 9.52 4.02
N ASP A 92 3.19 10.76 4.33
CA ASP A 92 4.46 11.03 5.00
C ASP A 92 4.33 10.92 6.53
N SER A 93 5.47 10.82 7.21
CA SER A 93 5.55 10.71 8.68
C SER A 93 5.11 11.98 9.43
N GLN A 94 4.83 13.08 8.73
CA GLN A 94 4.27 14.31 9.29
C GLN A 94 2.75 14.36 9.16
N GLY A 95 2.13 13.31 8.62
CA GLY A 95 0.69 13.23 8.40
C GLY A 95 0.22 13.93 7.13
N ASN A 96 1.13 14.39 6.27
CA ASN A 96 0.73 14.93 4.98
C ASN A 96 0.43 13.78 4.03
N LEU A 97 -0.77 13.86 3.45
CA LEU A 97 -1.23 12.89 2.48
C LEU A 97 -0.64 13.22 1.11
N LEU A 98 0.19 12.31 0.59
CA LEU A 98 0.90 12.46 -0.68
C LEU A 98 0.08 11.91 -1.85
N ALA A 99 -0.70 10.86 -1.61
CA ALA A 99 -1.70 10.37 -2.54
C ALA A 99 -2.89 9.74 -1.79
N ARG A 100 -4.10 10.02 -2.29
CA ARG A 100 -5.36 9.62 -1.67
C ARG A 100 -5.91 8.42 -2.43
N SER A 101 -6.34 7.39 -1.70
CA SER A 101 -7.08 6.30 -2.34
C SER A 101 -8.44 6.84 -2.81
N ALA A 102 -8.89 6.47 -4.01
CA ALA A 102 -10.19 6.92 -4.52
C ALA A 102 -11.38 6.36 -3.72
N GLN A 103 -11.16 5.33 -2.89
CA GLN A 103 -12.21 4.77 -2.03
C GLN A 103 -12.61 5.73 -0.89
N GLU A 104 -11.68 6.57 -0.42
CA GLU A 104 -11.97 7.57 0.64
C GLU A 104 -12.62 8.85 0.09
N ALA A 105 -12.51 9.12 -1.21
CA ALA A 105 -13.10 10.31 -1.84
C ALA A 105 -14.64 10.22 -1.99
N VAL A 106 -15.21 9.02 -1.85
CA VAL A 106 -16.65 8.76 -2.04
C VAL A 106 -17.45 8.67 -0.74
N ASP A 107 -16.80 8.59 0.43
CA ASP A 107 -17.46 8.42 1.73
C ASP A 107 -17.46 9.71 2.60
N GLY A 108 -16.99 10.83 2.03
CA GLY A 108 -16.84 12.12 2.72
C GLY A 108 -17.66 13.28 2.14
N GLY A 109 -18.74 12.99 1.38
CA GLY A 109 -19.62 13.97 0.74
C GLY A 109 -21.02 13.99 1.34
#